data_AF-A0A7V7SUG2-F1
#
_entry.id   AF-A0A7V7SUG2-F1
#
_cell.length_a   1.000
_cell.length_b   1.000
_cell.length_c   1.000
_cell.angle_alpha   90.00
_cell.angle_beta   90.00
_cell.angle_gamma   90.00
#
_symmetry.space_group_name_H-M   'P 1'
#
loop_
_entity.id
_entity.type
_entity.pdbx_description
1 polymer ?
#
loop_
_entity_poly.entity_id
_entity_poly.type
_entity_poly.pdbx_seq_one_letter_code
_entity_poly.pdbx_strand_id
1 'polypeptide(L)'
;MTPRLPAASLLLASASLACGSLRTPDYSDHDFAAQATFLKEAADGILLESGTGAIVVSPTLQGRVMTSTLHRGGVGLGFVNRAVVQNPPAESAFFNYGGEDRFWLGPEGGPYSLYFQPGDPFDRDLWQVPEALNEGAWQVVSQDPTSVRMSQSMSLQNRVGSTYEVDVDRSVEVLSKTEASALLGGLPEGCQWVAFRSRNSIRNAGSRAWFPETGLLCIWILGMFQAGPDTWVVAPYREEGVDPSIPPVETAYFNPLDDQRLKRGNGFVLFKADAQYTSKIGVMRRRAVDVMAAYDPHRRVFTVVKFGPLRPEQPYLLELWDPETKRAYDGDVANSYNHGGPESFYELESSSPALALEPGEVYEHQHTTLHIRVPEGTDLGDVASRVLGIPWKEVRGLGGF
;
A
#
# COMPACT_ATOMS: atom_id res chain seq x y z
N MET A 1 -63.15 6.77 -1.71
CA MET A 1 -62.09 7.78 -1.80
C MET A 1 -60.81 7.13 -1.33
N THR A 2 -59.99 6.74 -2.30
CA THR A 2 -58.70 6.07 -2.13
C THR A 2 -57.74 6.80 -3.08
N PRO A 3 -56.62 7.36 -2.60
CA PRO A 3 -55.74 8.12 -3.48
C PRO A 3 -54.89 7.19 -4.33
N ARG A 4 -54.81 7.53 -5.63
CA ARG A 4 -53.99 6.89 -6.66
C ARG A 4 -52.52 7.24 -6.45
N LEU A 5 -51.64 6.24 -6.43
CA LEU A 5 -50.19 6.38 -6.62
C LEU A 5 -49.90 6.59 -8.12
N PRO A 6 -48.94 7.45 -8.50
CA PRO A 6 -48.54 7.61 -9.89
C PRO A 6 -47.58 6.49 -10.33
N ALA A 7 -47.81 5.97 -11.54
CA ALA A 7 -46.94 5.02 -12.20
C ALA A 7 -45.60 5.68 -12.58
N ALA A 8 -44.50 5.11 -12.09
CA ALA A 8 -43.16 5.43 -12.56
C ALA A 8 -42.84 4.55 -13.77
N SER A 9 -42.71 5.18 -14.94
CA SER A 9 -42.26 4.55 -16.18
C SER A 9 -40.79 4.14 -16.06
N LEU A 10 -40.50 2.83 -16.09
CA LEU A 10 -39.16 2.32 -16.34
C LEU A 10 -38.80 2.59 -17.82
N LEU A 11 -37.89 3.52 -18.07
CA LEU A 11 -37.14 3.56 -19.32
C LEU A 11 -35.97 2.56 -19.21
N LEU A 12 -36.10 1.42 -19.89
CA LEU A 12 -34.99 0.53 -20.19
C LEU A 12 -34.10 1.21 -21.25
N ALA A 13 -33.00 1.82 -20.82
CA ALA A 13 -31.91 2.17 -21.71
C ALA A 13 -31.05 0.90 -21.94
N SER A 14 -31.22 0.29 -23.11
CA SER A 14 -30.38 -0.79 -23.60
C SER A 14 -28.96 -0.26 -23.89
N ALA A 15 -28.04 -0.43 -22.94
CA ALA A 15 -26.62 -0.23 -23.18
C ALA A 15 -26.08 -1.43 -23.96
N SER A 16 -25.83 -1.23 -25.25
CA SER A 16 -25.09 -2.15 -26.11
C SER A 16 -23.68 -2.35 -25.56
N LEU A 17 -23.43 -3.54 -25.01
CA LEU A 17 -22.11 -4.05 -24.66
C LEU A 17 -21.25 -4.12 -25.94
N ALA A 18 -20.44 -3.09 -26.16
CA ALA A 18 -19.29 -3.21 -27.04
C ALA A 18 -18.31 -4.15 -26.35
N CYS A 19 -18.18 -5.37 -26.88
CA CYS A 19 -17.17 -6.34 -26.49
C CYS A 19 -15.80 -5.75 -26.87
N GLY A 20 -15.21 -5.00 -25.93
CA GLY A 20 -13.83 -4.57 -26.04
C GLY A 20 -12.94 -5.79 -25.95
N SER A 21 -12.17 -6.04 -27.01
CA SER A 21 -11.11 -7.05 -27.00
C SER A 21 -10.23 -6.84 -25.77
N LEU A 22 -10.06 -7.88 -24.95
CA LEU A 22 -9.03 -7.93 -23.91
C LEU A 22 -7.69 -7.63 -24.57
N ARG A 23 -7.19 -6.40 -24.42
CA ARG A 23 -5.81 -6.08 -24.80
C ARG A 23 -4.93 -6.86 -23.84
N THR A 24 -4.15 -7.79 -24.38
CA THR A 24 -2.98 -8.33 -23.68
C THR A 24 -2.13 -7.14 -23.22
N PRO A 25 -1.75 -7.05 -21.93
CA PRO A 25 -0.88 -5.97 -21.46
C PRO A 25 0.37 -5.91 -22.34
N ASP A 26 0.68 -4.73 -22.89
CA ASP A 26 1.92 -4.55 -23.64
C ASP A 26 3.06 -4.43 -22.62
N TYR A 27 3.81 -5.51 -22.45
CA TYR A 27 4.84 -5.60 -21.43
C TYR A 27 6.10 -4.78 -21.74
N SER A 28 6.18 -4.10 -22.90
CA SER A 28 7.35 -3.30 -23.27
C SER A 28 7.56 -2.07 -22.38
N ASP A 29 6.51 -1.55 -21.75
CA ASP A 29 6.59 -0.42 -20.80
C ASP A 29 7.14 -0.82 -19.41
N HIS A 30 7.44 -2.11 -19.22
CA HIS A 30 7.94 -2.65 -17.96
C HIS A 30 9.43 -2.93 -17.96
N ASP A 31 10.20 -2.63 -19.01
CA ASP A 31 11.66 -2.75 -18.96
C ASP A 31 12.26 -1.82 -17.88
N PHE A 32 13.01 -2.38 -16.92
CA PHE A 32 13.51 -1.61 -15.79
C PHE A 32 14.53 -0.54 -16.22
N ALA A 33 15.38 -0.85 -17.20
CA ALA A 33 16.40 0.11 -17.65
C ALA A 33 15.74 1.35 -18.30
N ALA A 34 14.71 1.14 -19.13
CA ALA A 34 13.92 2.21 -19.70
C ALA A 34 13.15 3.01 -18.64
N GLN A 35 12.57 2.35 -17.62
CA GLN A 35 11.91 3.02 -16.50
C GLN A 35 12.90 3.85 -15.67
N ALA A 36 14.08 3.32 -15.36
CA ALA A 36 15.10 4.02 -14.58
C ALA A 36 15.63 5.26 -15.32
N THR A 37 15.90 5.15 -16.63
CA THR A 37 16.28 6.31 -17.45
C THR A 37 15.18 7.36 -17.47
N PHE A 38 13.94 6.95 -17.71
CA PHE A 38 12.78 7.85 -17.70
C PHE A 38 12.62 8.58 -16.36
N LEU A 39 12.66 7.86 -15.24
CA LEU A 39 12.51 8.45 -13.91
C LEU A 39 13.68 9.36 -13.54
N LYS A 40 14.89 9.03 -13.98
CA LYS A 40 16.05 9.91 -13.82
C LYS A 40 15.85 11.25 -14.53
N GLU A 41 15.30 11.24 -15.74
CA GLU A 41 15.11 12.43 -16.57
C GLU A 41 13.89 13.25 -16.18
N ALA A 42 12.78 12.59 -15.84
CA ALA A 42 11.50 13.23 -15.56
C ALA A 42 11.28 13.57 -14.09
N ALA A 43 12.00 12.90 -13.17
CA ALA A 43 11.65 12.91 -11.76
C ALA A 43 12.87 12.68 -10.83
N ASP A 44 14.06 13.13 -11.22
CA ASP A 44 15.29 13.05 -10.43
C ASP A 44 15.54 11.67 -9.78
N GLY A 45 15.20 10.61 -10.50
CA GLY A 45 15.32 9.24 -10.05
C GLY A 45 16.76 8.88 -9.61
N ILE A 46 16.89 8.48 -8.36
CA ILE A 46 18.10 7.97 -7.72
C ILE A 46 18.08 6.45 -7.78
N LEU A 47 19.05 5.86 -8.47
CA LEU A 47 19.24 4.42 -8.53
C LEU A 47 20.06 3.94 -7.32
N LEU A 48 19.54 2.97 -6.57
CA LEU A 48 20.24 2.29 -5.49
C LEU A 48 20.34 0.78 -5.82
N GLU A 49 21.49 0.17 -5.58
CA GLU A 49 21.78 -1.20 -6.04
C GLU A 49 22.28 -2.12 -4.93
N SER A 50 21.87 -3.40 -4.99
CA SER A 50 22.41 -4.44 -4.11
C SER A 50 22.41 -5.80 -4.82
N GLY A 51 23.59 -6.38 -4.97
CA GLY A 51 23.75 -7.63 -5.71
C GLY A 51 23.37 -7.44 -7.18
N THR A 52 22.41 -8.23 -7.67
CA THR A 52 21.86 -8.05 -9.02
C THR A 52 20.68 -7.09 -9.04
N GLY A 53 19.98 -6.92 -7.92
CA GLY A 53 18.77 -6.12 -7.83
C GLY A 53 19.03 -4.63 -7.70
N ALA A 54 18.02 -3.84 -8.04
CA ALA A 54 18.08 -2.38 -7.95
C ALA A 54 16.71 -1.78 -7.67
N ILE A 55 16.70 -0.57 -7.13
CA ILE A 55 15.50 0.27 -6.93
C ILE A 55 15.74 1.68 -7.47
N VAL A 56 14.65 2.38 -7.81
CA VAL A 56 14.68 3.80 -8.18
C VAL A 56 13.85 4.59 -7.16
N VAL A 57 14.49 5.54 -6.49
CA VAL A 57 13.85 6.45 -5.51
C VAL A 57 13.72 7.83 -6.15
N SER A 58 12.58 8.50 -6.02
CA SER A 58 12.39 9.85 -6.55
C SER A 58 12.06 10.85 -5.42
N PRO A 59 12.99 11.78 -5.11
CA PRO A 59 12.72 12.87 -4.16
C PRO A 59 11.61 13.81 -4.65
N THR A 60 11.50 14.05 -5.97
CA THR A 60 10.51 14.95 -6.56
C THR A 60 9.10 14.37 -6.60
N LEU A 61 8.97 13.05 -6.48
CA LEU A 61 7.69 12.35 -6.33
C LEU A 61 7.48 11.93 -4.86
N GLN A 62 7.62 12.88 -3.93
CA GLN A 62 7.47 12.68 -2.47
C GLN A 62 8.33 11.58 -1.83
N GLY A 63 9.56 11.39 -2.33
CA GLY A 63 10.48 10.39 -1.77
C GLY A 63 10.04 8.94 -1.96
N ARG A 64 9.23 8.66 -2.99
CA ARG A 64 8.73 7.32 -3.31
C ARG A 64 9.85 6.40 -3.80
N VAL A 65 9.76 5.11 -3.45
CA VAL A 65 10.40 4.07 -4.27
C VAL A 65 9.49 3.83 -5.45
N MET A 66 9.90 4.20 -6.65
CA MET A 66 9.05 4.16 -7.83
C MET A 66 8.95 2.76 -8.44
N THR A 67 10.08 2.05 -8.50
CA THR A 67 10.15 0.71 -9.09
C THR A 67 11.42 0.00 -8.64
N SER A 68 11.41 -1.32 -8.69
CA SER A 68 12.48 -2.22 -8.34
C SER A 68 12.63 -3.32 -9.39
N THR A 69 13.78 -3.99 -9.40
CA THR A 69 14.00 -5.16 -10.24
C THR A 69 14.89 -6.19 -9.57
N LEU A 70 14.70 -7.46 -9.94
CA LEU A 70 15.55 -8.57 -9.49
C LEU A 70 16.93 -8.59 -10.19
N HIS A 71 17.01 -8.00 -11.38
CA HIS A 71 18.25 -7.77 -12.13
C HIS A 71 18.11 -6.63 -13.14
N ARG A 72 19.19 -5.90 -13.44
CA ARG A 72 19.16 -4.68 -14.29
C ARG A 72 18.55 -4.82 -15.68
N GLY A 73 18.64 -5.99 -16.30
CA GLY A 73 17.99 -6.30 -17.59
C GLY A 73 16.63 -6.98 -17.46
N GLY A 74 16.00 -6.89 -16.29
CA GLY A 74 14.69 -7.45 -16.00
C GLY A 74 13.58 -6.42 -16.11
N VAL A 75 12.39 -6.82 -15.69
CA VAL A 75 11.23 -5.93 -15.61
C VAL A 75 11.27 -5.11 -14.31
N GLY A 76 10.66 -3.92 -14.34
CA GLY A 76 10.26 -3.18 -13.16
C GLY A 76 9.05 -3.85 -12.50
N LEU A 77 9.06 -3.94 -11.17
CA LEU A 77 8.00 -4.60 -10.39
C LEU A 77 6.94 -3.61 -9.88
N GLY A 78 7.30 -2.33 -9.78
CA GLY A 78 6.40 -1.26 -9.40
C GLY A 78 5.47 -0.83 -10.52
N PHE A 79 4.29 -0.37 -10.11
CA PHE A 79 3.44 0.42 -10.99
C PHE A 79 4.03 1.83 -11.12
N VAL A 80 4.31 2.26 -12.35
CA VAL A 80 4.81 3.61 -12.66
C VAL A 80 3.88 4.23 -13.69
N ASN A 81 3.20 5.31 -13.31
CA ASN A 81 2.30 6.01 -14.21
C ASN A 81 3.06 7.06 -15.01
N ARG A 82 3.67 6.64 -16.13
CA ARG A 82 4.50 7.52 -16.96
C ARG A 82 3.77 8.78 -17.41
N ALA A 83 2.48 8.66 -17.74
CA ALA A 83 1.67 9.77 -18.20
C ALA A 83 1.52 10.85 -17.11
N VAL A 84 1.19 10.43 -15.87
CA VAL A 84 1.04 11.36 -14.73
C VAL A 84 2.39 11.91 -14.27
N VAL A 85 3.47 11.12 -14.33
CA VAL A 85 4.83 11.61 -14.01
C VAL A 85 5.28 12.70 -14.99
N GLN A 86 4.97 12.57 -16.28
CA GLN A 86 5.34 13.57 -17.29
C GLN A 86 4.45 14.81 -17.23
N ASN A 87 3.14 14.60 -17.09
CA ASN A 87 2.13 15.65 -17.18
C ASN A 87 1.09 15.42 -16.08
N PRO A 88 1.40 15.78 -14.83
CA PRO A 88 0.41 15.70 -13.76
C PRO A 88 -0.82 16.56 -14.13
N PRO A 89 -2.05 16.04 -13.97
CA PRO A 89 -3.25 16.80 -14.33
C PRO A 89 -3.37 18.02 -13.43
N ALA A 90 -3.64 19.21 -13.99
CA ALA A 90 -3.64 20.45 -13.20
C ALA A 90 -4.67 20.48 -12.06
N GLU A 91 -5.79 19.78 -12.20
CA GLU A 91 -6.90 19.75 -11.23
C GLU A 91 -7.24 18.28 -10.91
N SER A 92 -6.30 17.55 -10.28
CA SER A 92 -6.55 16.18 -9.81
C SER A 92 -6.67 16.12 -8.29
N ALA A 93 -7.66 15.36 -7.82
CA ALA A 93 -7.77 14.92 -6.44
C ALA A 93 -6.52 14.18 -5.93
N PHE A 94 -5.80 13.53 -6.85
CA PHE A 94 -4.63 12.72 -6.56
C PHE A 94 -3.73 12.57 -7.79
N PHE A 95 -2.44 12.84 -7.64
CA PHE A 95 -1.43 12.54 -8.64
C PHE A 95 -0.94 11.12 -8.46
N ASN A 96 -1.58 10.19 -9.18
CA ASN A 96 -1.24 8.78 -9.12
C ASN A 96 0.05 8.45 -9.87
N TYR A 97 1.20 8.88 -9.35
CA TYR A 97 2.51 8.58 -9.93
C TYR A 97 2.86 7.07 -9.91
N GLY A 98 2.20 6.30 -9.05
CA GLY A 98 2.60 4.92 -8.73
C GLY A 98 3.64 4.85 -7.59
N GLY A 99 4.41 3.77 -7.56
CA GLY A 99 5.51 3.54 -6.61
C GLY A 99 5.27 2.39 -5.63
N GLU A 100 6.30 1.56 -5.43
CA GLU A 100 6.32 0.40 -4.54
C GLU A 100 6.47 0.73 -3.05
N ASP A 101 6.72 2.00 -2.72
CA ASP A 101 6.69 2.51 -1.34
C ASP A 101 6.47 4.02 -1.35
N ARG A 102 5.30 4.44 -0.89
CA ARG A 102 4.85 5.82 -0.75
C ARG A 102 4.52 6.13 0.70
N PHE A 103 5.03 7.25 1.20
CA PHE A 103 4.66 7.79 2.51
C PHE A 103 3.37 8.60 2.42
N TRP A 104 2.40 8.28 3.28
CA TRP A 104 1.18 9.05 3.54
C TRP A 104 0.92 9.17 5.05
N LEU A 105 -0.08 9.99 5.38
CA LEU A 105 -0.63 10.10 6.73
C LEU A 105 -2.12 9.78 6.71
N GLY A 106 -2.56 9.04 7.72
CA GLY A 106 -3.98 8.81 7.99
C GLY A 106 -4.56 9.81 9.01
N PRO A 107 -5.90 9.89 9.11
CA PRO A 107 -6.83 8.99 8.44
C PRO A 107 -7.30 9.50 7.06
N GLU A 108 -7.48 8.58 6.11
CA GLU A 108 -8.26 8.75 4.88
C GLU A 108 -9.76 8.91 5.20
N GLY A 109 -10.24 8.10 6.13
CA GLY A 109 -11.65 7.98 6.47
C GLY A 109 -12.04 8.62 7.81
N GLY A 110 -13.29 8.37 8.22
CA GLY A 110 -13.75 8.63 9.58
C GLY A 110 -13.98 10.11 9.95
N PRO A 111 -14.37 10.37 11.21
CA PRO A 111 -14.69 11.72 11.70
C PRO A 111 -13.51 12.69 11.62
N TYR A 112 -12.28 12.20 11.56
CA TYR A 112 -11.05 13.00 11.61
C TYR A 112 -10.23 12.95 10.32
N SER A 113 -10.84 12.59 9.19
CA SER A 113 -10.14 12.49 7.90
C SER A 113 -9.32 13.73 7.55
N LEU A 114 -8.15 13.52 6.93
CA LEU A 114 -7.33 14.54 6.29
C LEU A 114 -7.72 14.84 4.84
N TYR A 115 -8.62 14.03 4.24
CA TYR A 115 -8.83 13.96 2.79
C TYR A 115 -10.20 14.51 2.35
N PHE A 116 -10.94 15.11 3.29
CA PHE A 116 -12.24 15.73 3.06
C PHE A 116 -12.32 17.08 3.78
N GLN A 117 -13.01 18.05 3.20
CA GLN A 117 -13.18 19.34 3.87
C GLN A 117 -14.25 19.24 4.99
N PRO A 118 -14.23 20.18 5.96
CA PRO A 118 -15.26 20.25 6.98
C PRO A 118 -16.67 20.32 6.39
N GLY A 119 -17.52 19.36 6.77
CA GLY A 119 -18.91 19.26 6.32
C GLY A 119 -19.15 18.46 5.04
N ASP A 120 -18.11 18.07 4.30
CA ASP A 120 -18.28 17.32 3.05
C ASP A 120 -18.90 15.94 3.30
N PRO A 121 -19.83 15.46 2.45
CA PRO A 121 -20.16 14.05 2.44
C PRO A 121 -18.94 13.23 2.01
N PHE A 122 -18.90 11.95 2.40
CA PHE A 122 -17.91 11.01 1.87
C PHE A 122 -18.30 10.62 0.43
N ASP A 123 -17.86 11.45 -0.51
CA ASP A 123 -18.06 11.27 -1.95
C ASP A 123 -16.69 11.23 -2.65
N ARG A 124 -16.56 10.38 -3.67
CA ARG A 124 -15.31 10.25 -4.42
C ARG A 124 -14.90 11.56 -5.09
N ASP A 125 -15.86 12.38 -5.50
CA ASP A 125 -15.60 13.66 -6.18
C ASP A 125 -15.10 14.75 -5.21
N LEU A 126 -15.29 14.56 -3.90
CA LEU A 126 -14.85 15.48 -2.84
C LEU A 126 -13.60 14.99 -2.11
N TRP A 127 -13.20 13.73 -2.34
CA TRP A 127 -11.97 13.20 -1.79
C TRP A 127 -10.76 13.87 -2.44
N GLN A 128 -9.87 14.42 -1.62
CA GLN A 128 -8.69 15.15 -2.07
C GLN A 128 -7.49 14.76 -1.22
N VAL A 129 -6.38 14.38 -1.86
CA VAL A 129 -5.11 14.18 -1.16
C VAL A 129 -4.55 15.56 -0.76
N PRO A 130 -4.16 15.76 0.51
CA PRO A 130 -3.51 16.99 0.94
C PRO A 130 -2.33 17.35 0.05
N GLU A 131 -2.18 18.63 -0.29
CA GLU A 131 -1.13 19.13 -1.19
C GLU A 131 0.26 18.63 -0.77
N ALA A 132 0.58 18.71 0.53
CA ALA A 132 1.84 18.26 1.10
C ALA A 132 2.14 16.75 0.94
N LEU A 133 1.12 15.94 0.64
CA LEU A 133 1.21 14.49 0.37
C LEU A 133 1.01 14.15 -1.12
N ASN A 134 0.61 15.12 -1.94
CA ASN A 134 0.25 14.93 -3.34
C ASN A 134 1.30 15.47 -4.32
N GLU A 135 1.97 16.55 -3.94
CA GLU A 135 2.94 17.27 -4.78
C GLU A 135 4.15 17.77 -3.98
N GLY A 136 5.11 18.38 -4.68
CA GLY A 136 6.33 18.91 -4.08
C GLY A 136 7.47 17.91 -3.95
N ALA A 137 8.68 18.43 -4.09
CA ALA A 137 9.91 17.66 -3.89
C ALA A 137 10.30 17.63 -2.42
N TRP A 138 10.73 16.47 -1.96
CA TRP A 138 11.31 16.33 -0.62
C TRP A 138 12.79 16.69 -0.66
N GLN A 139 13.26 17.31 0.43
CA GLN A 139 14.65 17.72 0.52
C GLN A 139 15.54 16.49 0.73
N VAL A 140 16.49 16.25 -0.17
CA VAL A 140 17.54 15.23 0.06
C VAL A 140 18.52 15.76 1.13
N VAL A 141 18.62 15.05 2.25
CA VAL A 141 19.50 15.36 3.37
C VAL A 141 20.86 14.68 3.22
N SER A 142 20.87 13.43 2.75
CA SER A 142 22.09 12.67 2.47
C SER A 142 21.80 11.54 1.48
N GLN A 143 22.83 11.12 0.75
CA GLN A 143 22.74 10.04 -0.22
C GLN A 143 24.09 9.29 -0.28
N ASP A 144 24.02 7.98 -0.41
CA ASP A 144 25.13 7.09 -0.72
C ASP A 144 24.69 6.06 -1.79
N PRO A 145 25.57 5.15 -2.26
CA PRO A 145 25.21 4.19 -3.31
C PRO A 145 24.07 3.22 -2.96
N THR A 146 23.74 3.08 -1.68
CA THR A 146 22.76 2.13 -1.14
C THR A 146 21.61 2.79 -0.39
N SER A 147 21.69 4.08 -0.07
CA SER A 147 20.66 4.77 0.68
C SER A 147 20.46 6.24 0.29
N VAL A 148 19.27 6.75 0.56
CA VAL A 148 18.93 8.17 0.50
C VAL A 148 18.08 8.55 1.71
N ARG A 149 18.42 9.68 2.34
CA ARG A 149 17.61 10.30 3.40
C ARG A 149 17.01 11.59 2.89
N MET A 150 15.74 11.78 3.19
CA MET A 150 14.94 12.91 2.79
C MET A 150 14.18 13.46 3.98
N SER A 151 13.88 14.75 3.95
CA SER A 151 13.04 15.41 4.95
C SER A 151 11.97 16.27 4.28
N GLN A 152 10.84 16.43 4.97
CA GLN A 152 9.78 17.33 4.57
C GLN A 152 9.05 17.87 5.80
N SER A 153 8.73 19.16 5.81
CA SER A 153 7.82 19.75 6.81
C SER A 153 6.48 20.03 6.17
N MET A 154 5.39 19.79 6.90
CA MET A 154 4.03 19.96 6.39
C MET A 154 3.08 20.50 7.46
N SER A 155 2.14 21.33 7.01
CA SER A 155 0.98 21.76 7.79
C SER A 155 -0.26 21.07 7.22
N LEU A 156 -1.00 20.36 8.08
CA LEU A 156 -2.19 19.60 7.69
C LEU A 156 -3.37 20.05 8.53
N GLN A 157 -4.57 19.97 7.96
CA GLN A 157 -5.80 20.18 8.69
C GLN A 157 -6.72 18.99 8.46
N ASN A 158 -7.33 18.46 9.52
CA ASN A 158 -8.37 17.47 9.39
C ASN A 158 -9.75 18.11 9.22
N ARG A 159 -10.75 17.30 8.86
CA ARG A 159 -12.12 17.77 8.60
C ARG A 159 -12.86 18.36 9.80
N VAL A 160 -12.32 18.25 11.03
CA VAL A 160 -12.88 18.94 12.22
C VAL A 160 -12.13 20.23 12.55
N GLY A 161 -11.18 20.63 11.71
CA GLY A 161 -10.44 21.89 11.81
C GLY A 161 -9.17 21.82 12.66
N SER A 162 -8.79 20.65 13.18
CA SER A 162 -7.55 20.48 13.93
C SER A 162 -6.35 20.56 12.98
N THR A 163 -5.34 21.34 13.36
CA THR A 163 -4.15 21.59 12.56
C THR A 163 -2.93 20.87 13.14
N TYR A 164 -2.08 20.33 12.27
CA TYR A 164 -0.88 19.58 12.63
C TYR A 164 0.32 20.17 11.90
N GLU A 165 1.33 20.58 12.65
CA GLU A 165 2.65 20.87 12.10
C GLU A 165 3.50 19.61 12.28
N VAL A 166 3.97 19.03 11.18
CA VAL A 166 4.64 17.74 11.16
C VAL A 166 5.97 17.87 10.42
N ASP A 167 7.07 17.51 11.09
CA ASP A 167 8.34 17.25 10.41
C ASP A 167 8.42 15.76 10.11
N VAL A 168 8.77 15.41 8.88
CA VAL A 168 8.93 14.05 8.38
C VAL A 168 10.38 13.82 8.02
N ASP A 169 10.96 12.73 8.54
CA ASP A 169 12.26 12.20 8.15
C ASP A 169 12.07 10.81 7.55
N ARG A 170 12.55 10.62 6.32
CA ARG A 170 12.44 9.35 5.61
C ARG A 170 13.78 8.90 5.10
N SER A 171 14.18 7.68 5.45
CA SER A 171 15.34 7.01 4.85
C SER A 171 14.90 5.81 4.04
N VAL A 172 15.35 5.72 2.79
CA VAL A 172 15.18 4.56 1.93
C VAL A 172 16.54 3.93 1.69
N GLU A 173 16.65 2.62 1.88
CA GLU A 173 17.87 1.86 1.64
C GLU A 173 17.57 0.55 0.90
N VAL A 174 18.47 0.16 -0.01
CA VAL A 174 18.49 -1.19 -0.59
C VAL A 174 19.28 -2.11 0.32
N LEU A 175 18.73 -3.27 0.64
CA LEU A 175 19.29 -4.17 1.65
C LEU A 175 20.39 -5.08 1.08
N SER A 176 21.38 -5.39 1.91
CA SER A 176 22.40 -6.37 1.59
C SER A 176 21.84 -7.80 1.51
N LYS A 177 22.59 -8.71 0.88
CA LYS A 177 22.24 -10.15 0.84
C LYS A 177 22.04 -10.73 2.24
N THR A 178 22.87 -10.33 3.20
CA THR A 178 22.81 -10.80 4.59
C THR A 178 21.51 -10.37 5.25
N GLU A 179 21.11 -9.11 5.08
CA GLU A 179 19.85 -8.59 5.62
C GLU A 179 18.63 -9.25 4.95
N ALA A 180 18.62 -9.35 3.62
CA ALA A 180 17.55 -10.04 2.89
C ALA A 180 17.41 -11.51 3.33
N SER A 181 18.54 -12.20 3.53
CA SER A 181 18.54 -13.57 4.06
C SER A 181 18.03 -13.64 5.49
N ALA A 182 18.34 -12.68 6.34
CA ALA A 182 17.81 -12.63 7.71
C ALA A 182 16.28 -12.45 7.72
N LEU A 183 15.74 -11.59 6.85
CA LEU A 183 14.30 -11.34 6.74
C LEU A 183 13.51 -12.59 6.34
N LEU A 184 14.07 -13.41 5.46
CA LEU A 184 13.44 -14.63 4.95
C LEU A 184 13.73 -15.89 5.78
N GLY A 185 14.63 -15.80 6.77
CA GLY A 185 15.14 -17.00 7.46
C GLY A 185 16.00 -17.90 6.57
N GLY A 186 16.66 -17.32 5.55
CA GLY A 186 17.52 -17.98 4.57
C GLY A 186 17.09 -17.69 3.12
N LEU A 187 18.00 -17.19 2.30
CA LEU A 187 17.80 -17.09 0.85
C LEU A 187 18.00 -18.47 0.18
N PRO A 188 17.03 -18.96 -0.61
CA PRO A 188 17.21 -20.15 -1.45
C PRO A 188 18.40 -20.01 -2.40
N GLU A 189 19.07 -21.12 -2.69
CA GLU A 189 20.16 -21.15 -3.66
C GLU A 189 19.68 -20.75 -5.05
N GLY A 190 20.48 -19.95 -5.76
CA GLY A 190 20.18 -19.51 -7.12
C GLY A 190 18.99 -18.57 -7.26
N CYS A 191 18.34 -18.15 -6.16
CA CYS A 191 17.25 -17.19 -6.24
C CYS A 191 17.74 -15.81 -6.67
N GLN A 192 16.88 -15.11 -7.39
CA GLN A 192 17.02 -13.69 -7.67
C GLN A 192 16.16 -12.93 -6.66
N TRP A 193 16.67 -11.80 -6.17
CA TRP A 193 16.01 -11.04 -5.14
C TRP A 193 16.35 -9.55 -5.26
N VAL A 194 15.47 -8.73 -4.73
CA VAL A 194 15.74 -7.33 -4.37
C VAL A 194 14.95 -7.05 -3.10
N ALA A 195 15.56 -6.32 -2.17
CA ALA A 195 14.89 -5.94 -0.94
C ALA A 195 15.28 -4.51 -0.59
N PHE A 196 14.32 -3.74 -0.10
CA PHE A 196 14.54 -2.37 0.32
C PHE A 196 13.68 -2.04 1.52
N ARG A 197 14.09 -1.02 2.26
CA ARG A 197 13.48 -0.61 3.51
C ARG A 197 13.29 0.90 3.51
N SER A 198 12.08 1.35 3.84
CA SER A 198 11.84 2.71 4.27
C SER A 198 11.72 2.77 5.80
N ARG A 199 12.37 3.75 6.41
CA ARG A 199 12.10 4.19 7.79
C ARG A 199 11.52 5.57 7.71
N ASN A 200 10.38 5.74 8.36
CA ASN A 200 9.57 6.94 8.24
C ASN A 200 9.30 7.43 9.65
N SER A 201 9.85 8.59 9.98
CA SER A 201 9.68 9.22 11.27
C SER A 201 8.85 10.46 11.12
N ILE A 202 7.89 10.66 12.01
CA ILE A 202 7.17 11.92 12.13
C ILE A 202 7.39 12.52 13.51
N ARG A 203 7.54 13.83 13.54
CA ARG A 203 7.66 14.62 14.75
C ARG A 203 6.48 15.58 14.84
N ASN A 204 5.93 15.73 16.04
CA ASN A 204 5.04 16.85 16.31
C ASN A 204 5.87 18.15 16.37
N ALA A 205 5.90 18.90 15.26
CA ALA A 205 6.62 20.17 15.15
C ALA A 205 5.80 21.36 15.70
N GLY A 206 4.56 21.10 16.11
CA GLY A 206 3.66 22.09 16.67
C GLY A 206 3.93 22.40 18.14
N SER A 207 3.07 23.25 18.70
CA SER A 207 3.12 23.66 20.11
C SER A 207 2.08 22.97 21.00
N ARG A 208 1.28 22.06 20.43
CA ARG A 208 0.18 21.36 21.12
C ARG A 208 0.30 19.85 20.94
N ALA A 209 -0.01 19.09 21.99
CA ALA A 209 -0.11 17.64 21.92
C ALA A 209 -1.30 17.21 21.05
N TRP A 210 -1.20 16.01 20.47
CA TRP A 210 -2.26 15.40 19.67
C TRP A 210 -3.16 14.54 20.55
N PHE A 211 -4.48 14.78 20.50
CA PHE A 211 -5.45 14.11 21.35
C PHE A 211 -6.54 13.37 20.54
N PRO A 212 -7.06 12.23 21.04
CA PRO A 212 -8.15 11.50 20.39
C PRO A 212 -9.40 12.33 20.10
N GLU A 213 -9.69 13.34 20.92
CA GLU A 213 -10.87 14.19 20.78
C GLU A 213 -10.73 15.19 19.61
N THR A 214 -9.50 15.45 19.18
CA THR A 214 -9.17 16.36 18.07
C THR A 214 -8.77 15.64 16.79
N GLY A 215 -8.66 14.31 16.84
CA GLY A 215 -8.08 13.49 15.77
C GLY A 215 -6.60 13.19 16.04
N LEU A 216 -6.19 11.96 15.75
CA LEU A 216 -4.80 11.53 15.77
C LEU A 216 -4.38 11.16 14.36
N LEU A 217 -3.07 11.25 14.09
CA LEU A 217 -2.47 10.83 12.83
C LEU A 217 -1.88 9.43 12.94
N CYS A 218 -1.73 8.74 11.82
CA CYS A 218 -0.86 7.58 11.70
C CYS A 218 0.06 7.74 10.49
N ILE A 219 1.23 7.10 10.52
CA ILE A 219 2.05 6.90 9.32
C ILE A 219 1.42 5.75 8.54
N TRP A 220 1.21 5.94 7.24
CA TRP A 220 0.65 4.93 6.36
C TRP A 220 1.53 4.80 5.13
N ILE A 221 2.08 3.60 4.91
CA ILE A 221 2.97 3.31 3.79
C ILE A 221 2.24 2.41 2.80
N LEU A 222 2.17 2.83 1.53
CA LEU A 222 1.46 2.12 0.47
C LEU A 222 2.45 1.74 -0.63
N GLY A 223 2.49 0.45 -0.99
CA GLY A 223 3.28 -0.03 -2.13
C GLY A 223 2.39 -0.47 -3.28
N MET A 224 2.48 0.19 -4.42
CA MET A 224 1.74 -0.10 -5.65
C MET A 224 2.55 -1.02 -6.58
N PHE A 225 2.11 -2.26 -6.72
CA PHE A 225 2.77 -3.30 -7.49
C PHE A 225 2.01 -3.58 -8.78
N GLN A 226 2.72 -4.01 -9.83
CA GLN A 226 2.07 -4.47 -11.05
C GLN A 226 1.24 -5.72 -10.79
N ALA A 227 -0.04 -5.68 -11.14
CA ALA A 227 -0.90 -6.85 -11.07
C ALA A 227 -0.65 -7.81 -12.24
N GLY A 228 -0.67 -9.11 -11.96
CA GLY A 228 -0.86 -10.18 -12.95
C GLY A 228 -2.30 -10.67 -12.90
N PRO A 229 -2.79 -11.34 -13.96
CA PRO A 229 -4.19 -11.82 -14.02
C PRO A 229 -4.55 -12.80 -12.89
N ASP A 230 -3.53 -13.51 -12.38
CA ASP A 230 -3.67 -14.51 -11.32
C ASP A 230 -2.94 -14.09 -10.04
N THR A 231 -2.59 -12.81 -9.88
CA THR A 231 -1.94 -12.32 -8.67
C THR A 231 -2.89 -12.38 -7.49
N TRP A 232 -2.35 -12.79 -6.36
CA TRP A 232 -3.09 -12.83 -5.10
C TRP A 232 -2.20 -12.47 -3.91
N VAL A 233 -2.86 -11.92 -2.90
CA VAL A 233 -2.26 -11.56 -1.61
C VAL A 233 -2.57 -12.64 -0.60
N VAL A 234 -1.59 -12.95 0.26
CA VAL A 234 -1.76 -13.70 1.50
C VAL A 234 -1.52 -12.78 2.67
N ALA A 235 -2.52 -12.70 3.54
CA ALA A 235 -2.48 -11.92 4.76
C ALA A 235 -2.64 -12.89 5.96
N PRO A 236 -1.53 -13.31 6.58
CA PRO A 236 -1.58 -14.10 7.81
C PRO A 236 -2.18 -13.28 8.96
N TYR A 237 -2.79 -13.97 9.91
CA TYR A 237 -3.37 -13.35 11.09
C TYR A 237 -3.32 -14.27 12.31
N ARG A 238 -3.32 -13.68 13.50
CA ARG A 238 -3.35 -14.39 14.77
C ARG A 238 -4.75 -14.89 15.08
N GLU A 239 -4.83 -16.17 15.43
CA GLU A 239 -6.06 -16.81 15.91
C GLU A 239 -6.09 -16.93 17.43
N GLU A 240 -4.96 -17.28 18.04
CA GLU A 240 -4.86 -17.53 19.47
C GLU A 240 -4.97 -16.25 20.31
N GLY A 241 -5.72 -16.33 21.41
CA GLY A 241 -5.82 -15.25 22.39
C GLY A 241 -6.61 -14.03 21.93
N VAL A 242 -7.38 -14.13 20.85
CA VAL A 242 -8.22 -13.03 20.32
C VAL A 242 -9.69 -13.42 20.40
N ASP A 243 -10.55 -12.46 20.75
CA ASP A 243 -12.00 -12.64 20.72
C ASP A 243 -12.47 -13.11 19.32
N PRO A 244 -13.15 -14.27 19.21
CA PRO A 244 -13.59 -14.81 17.92
C PRO A 244 -14.62 -13.92 17.20
N SER A 245 -15.27 -12.98 17.88
CA SER A 245 -16.18 -12.00 17.28
C SER A 245 -15.46 -10.92 16.47
N ILE A 246 -14.16 -10.68 16.74
CA ILE A 246 -13.34 -9.76 15.94
C ILE A 246 -13.02 -10.47 14.62
N PRO A 247 -13.44 -9.94 13.46
CA PRO A 247 -13.08 -10.55 12.18
C PRO A 247 -11.57 -10.46 11.93
N PRO A 248 -10.97 -11.44 11.22
CA PRO A 248 -9.57 -11.35 10.76
C PRO A 248 -9.27 -10.10 9.95
N VAL A 249 -10.18 -9.77 9.05
CA VAL A 249 -10.05 -8.64 8.14
C VAL A 249 -11.34 -7.83 8.08
N GLU A 250 -11.19 -6.51 7.99
CA GLU A 250 -12.23 -5.60 7.51
C GLU A 250 -12.31 -5.70 5.97
N THR A 251 -13.53 -5.63 5.44
CA THR A 251 -13.82 -5.78 3.99
C THR A 251 -14.76 -4.69 3.47
N ALA A 252 -15.34 -3.88 4.35
CA ALA A 252 -16.38 -2.91 4.02
C ALA A 252 -15.86 -1.57 3.45
N TYR A 253 -14.74 -1.57 2.71
CA TYR A 253 -14.17 -0.33 2.14
C TYR A 253 -14.78 0.05 0.78
N PHE A 254 -14.88 -0.91 -0.13
CA PHE A 254 -15.29 -0.69 -1.52
C PHE A 254 -16.35 -1.71 -1.93
N ASN A 255 -16.15 -2.41 -3.05
CA ASN A 255 -17.09 -3.42 -3.49
C ASN A 255 -16.98 -4.68 -2.62
N PRO A 256 -18.11 -5.38 -2.37
CA PRO A 256 -18.14 -6.58 -1.55
C PRO A 256 -17.30 -7.70 -2.18
N LEU A 257 -16.77 -8.58 -1.31
CA LEU A 257 -15.95 -9.72 -1.69
C LEU A 257 -16.73 -11.02 -1.54
N ASP A 258 -16.70 -11.85 -2.58
CA ASP A 258 -17.21 -13.22 -2.56
C ASP A 258 -16.06 -14.24 -2.44
N ASP A 259 -16.40 -15.53 -2.46
CA ASP A 259 -15.43 -16.64 -2.33
C ASP A 259 -14.48 -16.75 -3.53
N GLN A 260 -14.76 -16.03 -4.64
CA GLN A 260 -13.86 -15.93 -5.79
C GLN A 260 -12.84 -14.79 -5.64
N ARG A 261 -12.93 -13.97 -4.59
CA ARG A 261 -11.99 -12.89 -4.32
C ARG A 261 -11.41 -12.89 -2.93
N LEU A 262 -12.05 -13.55 -1.98
CA LEU A 262 -11.56 -13.69 -0.62
C LEU A 262 -11.77 -15.14 -0.13
N LYS A 263 -10.67 -15.86 0.09
CA LYS A 263 -10.70 -17.22 0.67
C LYS A 263 -10.07 -17.20 2.05
N ARG A 264 -10.59 -17.99 2.98
CA ARG A 264 -10.05 -18.13 4.34
C ARG A 264 -9.36 -19.48 4.48
N GLY A 265 -8.13 -19.48 4.98
CA GLY A 265 -7.40 -20.66 5.43
C GLY A 265 -7.26 -20.65 6.94
N ASN A 266 -6.44 -21.54 7.48
CA ASN A 266 -6.14 -21.61 8.90
C ASN A 266 -5.07 -20.55 9.28
N GLY A 267 -5.49 -19.46 9.94
CA GLY A 267 -4.58 -18.36 10.29
C GLY A 267 -4.16 -17.44 9.14
N PHE A 268 -4.86 -17.45 8.00
CA PHE A 268 -4.61 -16.50 6.90
C PHE A 268 -5.83 -16.30 5.99
N VAL A 269 -5.85 -15.18 5.26
CA VAL A 269 -6.76 -14.98 4.13
C VAL A 269 -6.00 -14.86 2.81
N LEU A 270 -6.62 -15.29 1.71
CA LEU A 270 -6.17 -15.01 0.34
C LEU A 270 -7.10 -14.00 -0.31
N PHE A 271 -6.52 -12.99 -0.93
CA PHE A 271 -7.25 -11.91 -1.60
C PHE A 271 -6.82 -11.80 -3.06
N LYS A 272 -7.78 -11.81 -4.00
CA LYS A 272 -7.48 -11.70 -5.44
C LYS A 272 -7.09 -10.27 -5.79
N ALA A 273 -5.90 -10.10 -6.33
CA ALA A 273 -5.26 -8.81 -6.60
C ALA A 273 -4.87 -8.70 -8.08
N ASP A 274 -5.86 -8.90 -8.95
CA ASP A 274 -5.74 -9.00 -10.42
C ASP A 274 -5.91 -7.66 -11.16
N ALA A 275 -6.15 -6.59 -10.43
CA ALA A 275 -6.52 -5.26 -10.91
C ALA A 275 -7.77 -5.23 -11.81
N GLN A 276 -8.72 -6.15 -11.60
CA GLN A 276 -9.99 -6.18 -12.37
C GLN A 276 -11.22 -5.81 -11.54
N TYR A 277 -11.07 -5.56 -10.23
CA TYR A 277 -12.20 -5.29 -9.35
C TYR A 277 -11.80 -4.46 -8.14
N THR A 278 -12.31 -3.23 -8.07
CA THR A 278 -12.01 -2.30 -6.99
C THR A 278 -12.48 -2.85 -5.65
N SER A 279 -11.54 -3.25 -4.81
CA SER A 279 -11.81 -3.89 -3.52
C SER A 279 -10.63 -3.71 -2.58
N LYS A 280 -10.86 -3.87 -1.27
CA LYS A 280 -9.81 -3.76 -0.26
C LYS A 280 -10.09 -4.66 0.93
N ILE A 281 -9.03 -5.16 1.54
CA ILE A 281 -9.05 -5.80 2.85
C ILE A 281 -8.12 -5.07 3.82
N GLY A 282 -8.42 -5.14 5.12
CA GLY A 282 -7.56 -4.62 6.19
C GLY A 282 -7.45 -5.61 7.34
N VAL A 283 -6.24 -6.05 7.70
CA VAL A 283 -6.00 -6.96 8.82
C VAL A 283 -6.17 -6.21 10.14
N MET A 284 -7.15 -6.62 10.94
CA MET A 284 -7.52 -5.94 12.17
C MET A 284 -6.37 -5.97 13.19
N ARG A 285 -6.12 -4.86 13.90
CA ARG A 285 -4.95 -4.73 14.79
C ARG A 285 -4.78 -5.81 15.85
N ARG A 286 -5.88 -6.34 16.40
CA ARG A 286 -5.85 -7.40 17.41
C ARG A 286 -5.40 -8.74 16.84
N ARG A 287 -5.50 -8.91 15.52
CA ARG A 287 -5.13 -10.13 14.78
C ARG A 287 -3.90 -9.95 13.89
N ALA A 288 -3.38 -8.73 13.76
CA ALA A 288 -2.26 -8.47 12.88
C ALA A 288 -0.98 -9.22 13.31
N VAL A 289 -0.22 -9.63 12.29
CA VAL A 289 1.20 -9.97 12.37
C VAL A 289 1.99 -8.99 11.51
N ASP A 290 3.31 -8.98 11.63
CA ASP A 290 4.20 -7.99 11.00
C ASP A 290 4.60 -8.34 9.55
N VAL A 291 3.74 -9.07 8.83
CA VAL A 291 4.01 -9.54 7.47
C VAL A 291 2.74 -9.69 6.63
N MET A 292 2.83 -9.30 5.36
CA MET A 292 1.93 -9.71 4.28
C MET A 292 2.76 -10.12 3.07
N ALA A 293 2.17 -10.89 2.16
CA ALA A 293 2.83 -11.18 0.90
C ALA A 293 1.86 -11.25 -0.27
N ALA A 294 2.39 -11.17 -1.47
CA ALA A 294 1.69 -11.43 -2.71
C ALA A 294 2.48 -12.42 -3.56
N TYR A 295 1.77 -13.19 -4.37
CA TYR A 295 2.39 -14.07 -5.35
C TYR A 295 1.78 -13.85 -6.72
N ASP A 296 2.63 -13.60 -7.70
CA ASP A 296 2.29 -13.60 -9.12
C ASP A 296 2.77 -14.93 -9.73
N PRO A 297 1.86 -15.87 -10.06
CA PRO A 297 2.22 -17.14 -10.65
C PRO A 297 2.82 -17.03 -12.05
N HIS A 298 2.42 -16.03 -12.83
CA HIS A 298 2.87 -15.83 -14.20
C HIS A 298 4.31 -15.31 -14.22
N ARG A 299 4.61 -14.30 -13.40
CA ARG A 299 5.97 -13.74 -13.26
C ARG A 299 6.86 -14.57 -12.31
N ARG A 300 6.25 -15.48 -11.53
CA ARG A 300 6.87 -16.29 -10.48
C ARG A 300 7.59 -15.44 -9.42
N VAL A 301 7.02 -14.27 -9.12
CA VAL A 301 7.54 -13.32 -8.14
C VAL A 301 6.74 -13.46 -6.86
N PHE A 302 7.44 -13.68 -5.75
CA PHE A 302 6.88 -13.61 -4.41
C PHE A 302 7.33 -12.30 -3.77
N THR A 303 6.37 -11.43 -3.48
CA THR A 303 6.56 -10.14 -2.85
C THR A 303 6.21 -10.27 -1.39
N VAL A 304 7.12 -9.93 -0.49
CA VAL A 304 6.92 -9.92 0.96
C VAL A 304 7.04 -8.49 1.46
N VAL A 305 6.08 -8.07 2.25
CA VAL A 305 6.09 -6.79 2.97
C VAL A 305 6.15 -7.08 4.46
N LYS A 306 7.21 -6.62 5.12
CA LYS A 306 7.35 -6.62 6.58
C LYS A 306 7.30 -5.20 7.11
N PHE A 307 6.74 -5.01 8.29
CA PHE A 307 6.52 -3.67 8.83
C PHE A 307 6.54 -3.63 10.35
N GLY A 308 6.74 -2.45 10.91
CA GLY A 308 6.62 -2.25 12.34
C GLY A 308 7.32 -0.99 12.84
N PRO A 309 7.34 -0.78 14.16
CA PRO A 309 6.93 -1.74 15.17
C PRO A 309 5.41 -2.00 15.20
N LEU A 310 5.02 -3.27 15.32
CA LEU A 310 3.63 -3.66 15.57
C LEU A 310 3.28 -3.43 17.05
N ARG A 311 2.15 -2.78 17.32
CA ARG A 311 1.67 -2.45 18.69
C ARG A 311 0.17 -2.76 18.82
N PRO A 312 -0.23 -4.04 18.86
CA PRO A 312 -1.66 -4.43 18.77
C PRO A 312 -2.51 -3.96 19.97
N GLU A 313 -1.87 -3.48 21.05
CA GLU A 313 -2.52 -2.91 22.22
C GLU A 313 -2.82 -1.40 22.07
N GLN A 314 -2.18 -0.72 21.12
CA GLN A 314 -2.41 0.70 20.84
C GLN A 314 -3.60 0.90 19.89
N PRO A 315 -4.22 2.09 19.88
CA PRO A 315 -5.22 2.43 18.89
C PRO A 315 -4.63 2.43 17.47
N TYR A 316 -5.44 2.06 16.49
CA TYR A 316 -5.14 2.11 15.05
C TYR A 316 -6.31 2.76 14.35
N LEU A 317 -6.04 3.57 13.33
CA LEU A 317 -7.06 4.30 12.60
C LEU A 317 -7.86 3.35 11.70
N LEU A 318 -9.18 3.49 11.71
CA LEU A 318 -10.08 2.77 10.82
C LEU A 318 -10.40 3.65 9.60
N GLU A 319 -9.84 3.29 8.45
CA GLU A 319 -9.86 4.12 7.23
C GLU A 319 -11.15 3.98 6.41
N LEU A 320 -12.29 3.81 7.09
CA LEU A 320 -13.60 3.68 6.45
C LEU A 320 -14.22 5.05 6.16
N TRP A 321 -14.91 5.14 5.03
CA TRP A 321 -15.70 6.32 4.63
C TRP A 321 -17.05 6.36 5.38
N ASP A 322 -16.96 6.39 6.71
CA ASP A 322 -18.09 6.53 7.64
C ASP A 322 -17.79 7.69 8.60
N PRO A 323 -18.45 8.87 8.44
CA PRO A 323 -18.21 10.04 9.29
C PRO A 323 -18.61 9.82 10.74
N GLU A 324 -19.53 8.89 11.01
CA GLU A 324 -20.14 8.73 12.33
C GLU A 324 -19.57 7.55 13.11
N THR A 325 -18.63 6.81 12.52
CA THR A 325 -18.04 5.61 13.09
C THR A 325 -17.54 5.87 14.51
N LYS A 326 -18.03 5.06 15.46
CA LYS A 326 -17.54 5.06 16.84
C LYS A 326 -16.26 4.23 16.99
N ARG A 327 -15.78 3.65 15.89
CA ARG A 327 -14.62 2.76 15.80
C ARG A 327 -13.42 3.42 15.11
N ALA A 328 -13.37 4.74 15.05
CA ALA A 328 -12.28 5.49 14.39
C ALA A 328 -10.88 5.07 14.86
N TYR A 329 -10.74 4.62 16.11
CA TYR A 329 -9.50 4.13 16.72
C TYR A 329 -9.48 2.61 16.93
N ASP A 330 -10.33 1.86 16.21
CA ASP A 330 -10.44 0.39 16.23
C ASP A 330 -10.22 -0.21 14.84
N GLY A 331 -9.16 0.25 14.18
CA GLY A 331 -8.85 -0.10 12.81
C GLY A 331 -7.87 -1.26 12.62
N ASP A 332 -7.42 -1.32 11.38
CA ASP A 332 -6.53 -2.29 10.79
C ASP A 332 -5.08 -1.77 10.72
N VAL A 333 -4.15 -2.69 10.48
CA VAL A 333 -2.70 -2.41 10.50
C VAL A 333 -2.08 -2.56 9.12
N ALA A 334 -2.63 -3.47 8.33
CA ALA A 334 -2.04 -3.91 7.08
C ALA A 334 -3.15 -4.17 6.09
N ASN A 335 -3.03 -3.62 4.89
CA ASN A 335 -4.11 -3.66 3.91
C ASN A 335 -3.62 -4.14 2.55
N SER A 336 -4.58 -4.60 1.76
CA SER A 336 -4.37 -4.73 0.34
C SER A 336 -5.55 -4.17 -0.43
N TYR A 337 -5.25 -3.24 -1.32
CA TYR A 337 -6.19 -2.67 -2.28
C TYR A 337 -5.98 -3.31 -3.66
N ASN A 338 -7.06 -3.68 -4.33
CA ASN A 338 -7.07 -4.12 -5.72
C ASN A 338 -7.70 -3.02 -6.58
N HIS A 339 -6.98 -2.46 -7.55
CA HIS A 339 -7.51 -1.38 -8.39
C HIS A 339 -8.27 -1.95 -9.59
N GLY A 340 -9.60 -1.88 -9.60
CA GLY A 340 -10.40 -2.31 -10.75
C GLY A 340 -10.58 -1.18 -11.76
N GLY A 341 -9.59 -0.98 -12.61
CA GLY A 341 -9.56 0.15 -13.54
C GLY A 341 -8.56 -0.02 -14.68
N PRO A 342 -8.34 1.04 -15.50
CA PRO A 342 -7.41 0.99 -16.62
C PRO A 342 -5.94 0.86 -16.18
N GLU A 343 -5.64 1.23 -14.93
CA GLU A 343 -4.31 1.14 -14.32
C GLU A 343 -4.16 -0.20 -13.59
N SER A 344 -3.39 -1.14 -14.12
CA SER A 344 -3.30 -2.48 -13.54
C SER A 344 -2.33 -2.58 -12.36
N PHE A 345 -2.80 -2.22 -11.16
CA PHE A 345 -2.03 -2.35 -9.92
C PHE A 345 -2.84 -2.91 -8.74
N TYR A 346 -2.10 -3.40 -7.75
CA TYR A 346 -2.61 -3.69 -6.42
C TYR A 346 -1.65 -3.11 -5.38
N GLU A 347 -2.13 -2.97 -4.15
CA GLU A 347 -1.34 -2.43 -3.05
C GLU A 347 -1.08 -3.46 -1.95
N LEU A 348 0.09 -3.35 -1.32
CA LEU A 348 0.33 -3.86 0.03
C LEU A 348 0.70 -2.66 0.90
N GLU A 349 -0.01 -2.50 1.99
CA GLU A 349 0.05 -1.29 2.82
C GLU A 349 0.33 -1.66 4.27
N SER A 350 0.95 -0.73 5.02
CA SER A 350 1.03 -0.87 6.48
C SER A 350 0.96 0.48 7.18
N SER A 351 0.36 0.46 8.37
CA SER A 351 0.12 1.64 9.18
C SER A 351 0.81 1.55 10.53
N SER A 352 1.21 2.68 11.07
CA SER A 352 1.54 2.83 12.48
C SER A 352 0.28 2.85 13.34
N PRO A 353 0.39 2.79 14.68
CA PRO A 353 -0.69 3.18 15.57
C PRO A 353 -1.17 4.61 15.31
N ALA A 354 -2.34 4.95 15.85
CA ALA A 354 -2.79 6.33 15.98
C ALA A 354 -1.96 7.03 17.06
N LEU A 355 -1.31 8.13 16.71
CA LEU A 355 -0.21 8.72 17.47
C LEU A 355 -0.68 9.91 18.30
N ALA A 356 -0.60 9.81 19.62
CA ALA A 356 -0.87 10.90 20.56
C ALA A 356 0.45 11.57 20.97
N LEU A 357 1.10 12.27 20.04
CA LEU A 357 2.44 12.83 20.24
C LEU A 357 2.39 14.17 20.99
N GLU A 358 3.24 14.30 22.01
CA GLU A 358 3.56 15.58 22.66
C GLU A 358 4.42 16.47 21.74
N PRO A 359 4.45 17.81 21.93
CA PRO A 359 5.32 18.69 21.18
C PRO A 359 6.79 18.24 21.19
N GLY A 360 7.34 18.04 20.00
CA GLY A 360 8.70 17.57 19.79
C GLY A 360 8.90 16.06 19.89
N GLU A 361 7.88 15.28 20.29
CA GLU A 361 7.92 13.82 20.31
C GLU A 361 7.95 13.26 18.88
N VAL A 362 8.63 12.12 18.72
CA VAL A 362 8.89 11.45 17.44
C VAL A 362 8.40 10.02 17.49
N TYR A 363 7.79 9.55 16.40
CA TYR A 363 7.48 8.14 16.19
C TYR A 363 8.06 7.67 14.85
N GLU A 364 8.64 6.46 14.81
CA GLU A 364 9.16 5.83 13.60
C GLU A 364 8.32 4.60 13.21
N HIS A 365 7.98 4.48 11.93
CA HIS A 365 7.42 3.29 11.30
C HIS A 365 8.30 2.83 10.13
N GLN A 366 8.66 1.56 10.16
CA GLN A 366 9.45 0.88 9.15
C GLN A 366 8.54 0.05 8.24
N HIS A 367 8.80 0.13 6.94
CA HIS A 367 8.22 -0.74 5.92
C HIS A 367 9.36 -1.36 5.10
N THR A 368 9.26 -2.65 4.78
CA THR A 368 10.32 -3.38 4.08
C THR A 368 9.70 -4.28 3.04
N THR A 369 10.04 -4.02 1.78
CA THR A 369 9.55 -4.77 0.64
C THR A 369 10.68 -5.65 0.11
N LEU A 370 10.37 -6.91 -0.15
CA LEU A 370 11.28 -7.90 -0.71
C LEU A 370 10.58 -8.62 -1.84
N HIS A 371 11.25 -8.73 -2.99
CA HIS A 371 10.84 -9.60 -4.08
C HIS A 371 11.82 -10.74 -4.21
N ILE A 372 11.30 -11.96 -4.41
CA ILE A 372 12.12 -13.14 -4.68
C ILE A 372 11.52 -13.95 -5.82
N ARG A 373 12.42 -14.46 -6.68
CA ARG A 373 12.13 -15.46 -7.71
C ARG A 373 13.12 -16.60 -7.56
N VAL A 374 12.60 -17.81 -7.36
CA VAL A 374 13.42 -19.03 -7.31
C VAL A 374 13.63 -19.61 -8.72
N PRO A 375 14.69 -20.40 -8.96
CA PRO A 375 14.89 -21.09 -10.24
C PRO A 375 13.66 -21.93 -10.64
N GLU A 376 13.49 -22.17 -11.93
CA GLU A 376 12.43 -23.05 -12.42
C GLU A 376 12.59 -24.47 -11.88
N GLY A 377 11.47 -25.07 -11.45
CA GLY A 377 11.46 -26.37 -10.78
C GLY A 377 11.85 -26.35 -9.29
N THR A 378 12.28 -25.21 -8.74
CA THR A 378 12.53 -25.07 -7.29
C THR A 378 11.25 -24.69 -6.55
N ASP A 379 11.00 -25.32 -5.41
CA ASP A 379 9.87 -25.00 -4.54
C ASP A 379 10.13 -23.73 -3.71
N LEU A 380 9.18 -22.80 -3.72
CA LEU A 380 9.16 -21.60 -2.86
C LEU A 380 8.70 -21.95 -1.43
N GLY A 381 8.16 -23.14 -1.21
CA GLY A 381 7.43 -23.52 0.00
C GLY A 381 8.18 -23.34 1.31
N ASP A 382 9.45 -23.72 1.36
CA ASP A 382 10.24 -23.61 2.59
C ASP A 382 10.53 -22.17 3.00
N VAL A 383 10.73 -21.27 2.03
CA VAL A 383 10.99 -19.85 2.31
C VAL A 383 9.68 -19.11 2.58
N ALA A 384 8.62 -19.38 1.80
CA ALA A 384 7.30 -18.80 2.01
C ALA A 384 6.71 -19.21 3.36
N SER A 385 6.82 -20.49 3.74
CA SER A 385 6.28 -20.96 5.03
C SER A 385 7.00 -20.33 6.22
N ARG A 386 8.33 -20.21 6.14
CA ARG A 386 9.12 -19.57 7.19
C ARG A 386 8.75 -18.10 7.38
N VAL A 387 8.70 -17.34 6.29
CA VAL A 387 8.50 -15.89 6.39
C VAL A 387 7.07 -15.53 6.78
N LEU A 388 6.08 -16.32 6.35
CA LEU A 388 4.67 -16.08 6.66
C LEU A 388 4.23 -16.71 8.00
N GLY A 389 4.99 -17.68 8.52
CA GLY A 389 4.61 -18.42 9.73
C GLY A 389 3.42 -19.38 9.52
N ILE A 390 3.08 -19.74 8.28
CA ILE A 390 1.95 -20.61 7.91
C ILE A 390 2.38 -21.62 6.82
N PRO A 391 1.70 -22.77 6.66
CA PRO A 391 2.09 -23.76 5.65
C PRO A 391 1.82 -23.29 4.21
N TRP A 392 2.88 -23.09 3.42
CA TRP A 392 2.74 -22.68 2.01
C TRP A 392 1.93 -23.66 1.16
N LYS A 393 2.00 -24.96 1.49
CA LYS A 393 1.20 -25.98 0.81
C LYS A 393 -0.30 -25.72 0.93
N GLU A 394 -0.76 -25.27 2.09
CA GLU A 394 -2.16 -24.92 2.32
C GLU A 394 -2.54 -23.65 1.54
N VAL A 395 -1.69 -22.62 1.63
CA VAL A 395 -1.81 -21.38 0.87
C VAL A 395 -1.95 -21.67 -0.63
N ARG A 396 -1.07 -22.52 -1.20
CA ARG A 396 -1.11 -22.91 -2.62
C ARG A 396 -2.32 -23.75 -2.98
N GLY A 397 -2.82 -24.57 -2.06
CA GLY A 397 -4.02 -25.39 -2.27
C GLY A 397 -5.31 -24.56 -2.34
N LEU A 398 -5.36 -23.42 -1.63
CA LEU A 398 -6.45 -22.45 -1.71
C LEU A 398 -6.23 -21.39 -2.81
N GLY A 399 -4.97 -21.17 -3.18
CA GLY A 399 -4.57 -20.30 -4.29
C GLY A 399 -5.09 -20.82 -5.63
N GLY A 400 -5.15 -19.92 -6.62
CA GLY A 400 -5.89 -20.17 -7.87
C GLY A 400 -7.33 -19.69 -7.69
N PHE A 401 -7.55 -18.45 -8.07
CA PHE A 401 -8.86 -17.83 -8.12
C PHE A 401 -9.56 -18.13 -9.43
#